data_AF-A0ABD2Q562-F1
#
_entry.id   AF-A0ABD2Q562-F1
#
_cell.length_a   1.000
_cell.length_b   1.000
_cell.length_c   1.000
_cell.angle_alpha   90.00
_cell.angle_beta   90.00
_cell.angle_gamma   90.00
#
_symmetry.space_group_name_H-M   'P 1'
#
loop_
_entity.id
_entity.type
_entity.pdbx_description
1 polymer ?
#
loop_
_entity_poly.entity_id
_entity_poly.type
_entity_poly.pdbx_seq_one_letter_code
_entity_poly.pdbx_strand_id
1 'polypeptide(L)'
;MYPNELADNTYSRVIWFNQSVANMTFRSSSNQDQGFILNVQRRGYYLVDYDEKLFSKISQQLLSDHRRIPVENRATFFSDTWRLVEYNETSVSKFLDLTRYLKNEKSATVWERVAQTFMILYPRIAENHSLAMQLNLYMSGLIEDHVKRIDFSWKDESMDYRARKLDYSIATIACQLDHEEFSRRAMVEFEKIKDNVEDNLLVSIFLAIFIHPELRIH
;
A
#
# COMPACT_ATOMS: atom_id res chain seq x y z
N MET A 1 28.68 7.18 0.86
CA MET A 1 29.05 7.56 2.24
C MET A 1 27.86 8.33 2.80
N TYR A 2 26.99 7.65 3.56
CA TYR A 2 25.84 8.31 4.21
C TYR A 2 26.33 8.98 5.50
N PRO A 3 25.86 10.20 5.82
CA PRO A 3 26.13 10.80 7.10
C PRO A 3 25.38 10.02 8.19
N ASN A 4 26.14 9.66 9.23
CA ASN A 4 25.63 9.18 10.50
C ASN A 4 24.71 10.21 11.18
N GLU A 5 23.89 9.68 12.10
CA GLU A 5 23.29 10.37 13.24
C GLU A 5 22.08 11.28 12.98
N LEU A 6 20.91 10.64 12.99
CA LEU A 6 19.83 11.10 13.88
C LEU A 6 19.80 10.17 15.09
N ALA A 7 20.51 10.59 16.14
CA ALA A 7 20.50 9.95 17.44
C ALA A 7 19.07 9.92 18.02
N ASP A 8 18.53 8.71 18.13
CA ASP A 8 18.31 8.04 19.41
C ASP A 8 17.70 8.91 20.55
N ASN A 9 16.36 8.92 20.67
CA ASN A 9 15.64 9.03 21.97
C ASN A 9 14.10 9.12 21.88
N THR A 10 13.49 9.17 20.69
CA THR A 10 12.01 9.31 20.56
C THR A 10 11.26 8.01 20.26
N TYR A 11 11.97 6.91 19.99
CA TYR A 11 11.45 5.56 19.77
C TYR A 11 12.45 4.63 20.48
N SER A 12 12.16 3.76 21.44
CA SER A 12 10.93 3.06 21.80
C SER A 12 11.23 2.32 23.12
N ARG A 13 10.27 2.25 24.03
CA ARG A 13 10.36 1.40 25.22
C ARG A 13 10.27 -0.06 24.75
N VAL A 14 11.39 -0.80 24.74
CA VAL A 14 11.37 -2.24 24.48
C VAL A 14 10.86 -2.94 25.72
N ILE A 15 9.82 -3.76 25.56
CA ILE A 15 9.25 -4.53 26.66
C ILE A 15 9.13 -5.98 26.21
N TRP A 16 9.66 -6.89 27.03
CA TRP A 16 9.55 -8.32 26.80
C TRP A 16 8.20 -8.82 27.31
N PHE A 17 7.40 -9.38 26.41
CA PHE A 17 6.13 -10.02 26.71
C PHE A 17 6.30 -11.53 26.56
N ASN A 18 6.24 -12.27 27.67
CA ASN A 18 6.39 -13.73 27.64
C ASN A 18 5.01 -14.41 27.51
N GLN A 19 4.98 -15.67 27.09
CA GLN A 19 3.75 -16.43 26.89
C GLN A 19 2.94 -16.69 28.16
N SER A 20 3.55 -16.53 29.35
CA SER A 20 2.90 -16.70 30.65
C SER A 20 2.18 -15.43 31.14
N VAL A 21 2.36 -14.30 30.45
CA VAL A 21 1.70 -13.03 30.80
C VAL A 21 0.58 -12.79 29.79
N ALA A 22 -0.67 -12.77 30.25
CA ALA A 22 -1.82 -12.49 29.38
C ALA A 22 -2.01 -11.00 29.11
N ASN A 23 -1.69 -10.15 30.08
CA ASN A 23 -1.96 -8.72 30.05
C ASN A 23 -0.75 -7.91 30.51
N MET A 24 -0.52 -6.77 29.86
CA MET A 24 0.52 -5.82 30.26
C MET A 24 -0.08 -4.42 30.34
N THR A 25 0.22 -3.72 31.43
CA THR A 25 -0.18 -2.32 31.62
C THR A 25 1.05 -1.42 31.59
N PHE A 26 0.95 -0.32 30.87
CA PHE A 26 1.98 0.72 30.80
C PHE A 26 1.40 2.05 31.27
N ARG A 27 2.17 2.76 32.09
CA ARG A 27 1.86 4.15 32.43
C ARG A 27 2.35 5.05 31.29
N SER A 28 1.43 5.78 30.67
CA SER A 28 1.79 6.90 29.80
C SER A 28 2.36 8.02 30.66
N SER A 29 3.45 8.64 30.21
CA SER A 29 4.00 9.86 30.82
C SER A 29 3.20 11.11 30.45
N SER A 30 2.25 11.01 29.50
CA SER A 30 1.36 12.10 29.12
C SER A 30 -0.03 11.90 29.74
N ASN A 31 -0.59 13.00 30.28
CA ASN A 31 -1.99 13.06 30.76
C ASN A 31 -3.00 13.17 29.61
N GLN A 32 -2.54 13.12 28.36
CA GLN A 32 -3.39 13.16 27.18
C GLN A 32 -3.66 11.73 26.74
N ASP A 33 -4.89 11.45 26.32
CA ASP A 33 -5.32 10.19 25.72
C ASP A 33 -4.71 10.04 24.30
N GLN A 34 -3.38 10.08 24.21
CA GLN A 34 -2.62 9.89 22.98
C GLN A 34 -2.58 8.40 22.65
N GLY A 35 -2.94 8.06 21.41
CA GLY A 35 -2.81 6.69 20.93
C GLY A 35 -1.34 6.25 20.91
N PHE A 36 -1.10 4.94 20.89
CA PHE A 36 0.21 4.34 20.75
C PHE A 36 0.24 3.38 19.57
N ILE A 37 1.43 3.11 19.04
CA ILE A 37 1.67 2.14 17.98
C ILE A 37 2.64 1.10 18.54
N LEU A 38 2.28 -0.17 18.42
CA LEU A 38 3.15 -1.29 18.76
C LEU A 38 3.95 -1.70 17.53
N ASN A 39 5.00 -2.50 17.77
CA ASN A 39 5.90 -2.97 16.71
C ASN A 39 6.44 -1.84 15.83
N VAL A 40 6.96 -0.77 16.44
CA VAL A 40 7.51 0.38 15.71
C VAL A 40 8.61 -0.08 14.75
N GLN A 41 8.50 0.35 13.49
CA GLN A 41 9.35 -0.06 12.36
C GLN A 41 9.36 -1.57 12.06
N ARG A 42 8.35 -2.33 12.54
CA ARG A 42 8.21 -3.76 12.28
C ARG A 42 9.45 -4.58 12.72
N ARG A 43 10.03 -4.23 13.87
CA ARG A 43 11.21 -4.92 14.41
C ARG A 43 10.88 -6.29 15.00
N GLY A 44 9.64 -6.51 15.40
CA GLY A 44 9.14 -7.78 15.93
C GLY A 44 8.43 -8.63 14.88
N TYR A 45 8.54 -9.95 15.01
CA TYR A 45 7.86 -10.93 14.16
C TYR A 45 6.50 -11.34 14.77
N TYR A 46 5.56 -10.41 14.81
CA TYR A 46 4.20 -10.62 15.30
C TYR A 46 3.24 -9.64 14.62
N LEU A 47 1.96 -10.03 14.50
CA LEU A 47 0.88 -9.15 14.04
C LEU A 47 0.39 -8.30 15.22
N VAL A 48 -0.10 -7.10 14.92
CA VAL A 48 -0.75 -6.25 15.92
C VAL A 48 -2.20 -6.02 15.53
N ASP A 49 -3.11 -6.41 16.42
CA ASP A 49 -4.50 -5.95 16.37
C ASP A 49 -4.73 -4.80 17.36
N TYR A 50 -5.53 -3.83 16.95
CA TYR A 50 -5.88 -2.67 17.75
C TYR A 50 -7.39 -2.66 17.99
N ASP A 51 -7.78 -2.40 19.23
CA ASP A 51 -9.19 -2.17 19.56
C ASP A 51 -9.77 -0.99 18.75
N GLU A 52 -11.10 -0.90 18.67
CA GLU A 52 -11.78 0.11 17.85
C GLU A 52 -11.38 1.55 18.21
N LYS A 53 -11.16 1.84 19.49
CA LYS A 53 -10.82 3.18 19.95
C LYS A 53 -9.43 3.58 19.45
N LEU A 54 -8.45 2.69 19.60
CA LEU A 54 -7.08 2.96 19.19
C LEU A 54 -6.92 2.90 17.67
N PHE A 55 -7.60 1.97 17.01
CA PHE A 55 -7.65 1.88 15.55
C PHE A 55 -8.22 3.17 14.94
N SER A 56 -9.32 3.71 15.49
CA SER A 56 -9.90 4.97 15.03
C SER A 56 -8.92 6.13 15.13
N LYS A 57 -8.15 6.22 16.23
CA LYS A 57 -7.09 7.23 16.38
C LYS A 57 -5.98 7.08 15.34
N ILE A 58 -5.56 5.85 15.05
CA ILE A 58 -4.55 5.56 14.01
C ILE A 58 -5.08 6.01 12.64
N SER A 59 -6.30 5.64 12.29
CA SER A 59 -6.94 6.02 11.01
C SER A 59 -7.06 7.55 10.88
N GLN A 60 -7.48 8.25 11.94
CA GLN A 60 -7.51 9.71 11.97
C GLN A 60 -6.12 10.35 11.85
N GLN A 61 -5.10 9.76 12.48
CA GLN A 61 -3.72 10.24 12.36
C GLN A 61 -3.19 10.06 10.93
N LEU A 62 -3.52 8.96 10.26
CA LEU A 62 -3.17 8.74 8.85
C LEU A 62 -3.82 9.78 7.93
N LEU A 63 -5.10 10.09 8.15
CA LEU A 63 -5.84 11.08 7.38
C LEU A 63 -5.31 12.51 7.58
N SER A 64 -5.00 12.88 8.83
CA SER A 64 -4.56 14.25 9.17
C SER A 64 -3.09 14.51 8.83
N ASP A 65 -2.19 13.59 9.21
CA ASP A 65 -0.77 13.66 8.89
C ASP A 65 -0.12 12.27 9.02
N HIS A 66 -0.23 11.46 7.96
CA HIS A 66 0.38 10.13 7.91
C HIS A 66 1.89 10.13 8.16
N ARG A 67 2.60 11.24 7.90
CA ARG A 67 4.05 11.34 8.07
C ARG A 67 4.50 11.26 9.53
N ARG A 68 3.60 11.47 10.49
CA ARG A 68 3.86 11.24 11.92
C ARG A 68 4.03 9.77 12.27
N ILE A 69 3.54 8.87 11.42
CA ILE A 69 3.69 7.42 11.58
C ILE A 69 4.80 6.96 10.64
N PRO A 70 5.81 6.19 11.11
CA PRO A 70 6.87 5.68 10.26
C PRO A 70 6.33 4.88 9.06
N VAL A 71 6.99 5.01 7.91
CA VAL A 71 6.64 4.33 6.65
C VAL A 71 6.38 2.83 6.86
N GLU A 72 7.29 2.16 7.58
CA GLU A 72 7.18 0.73 7.86
C GLU A 72 5.92 0.38 8.65
N ASN A 73 5.53 1.19 9.65
CA ASN A 73 4.30 0.97 10.39
C ASN A 73 3.07 1.16 9.50
N ARG A 74 3.06 2.18 8.64
CA ARG A 74 1.96 2.43 7.70
C ARG A 74 1.77 1.25 6.74
N ALA A 75 2.85 0.71 6.19
CA ALA A 75 2.81 -0.48 5.36
C ALA A 75 2.32 -1.70 6.16
N THR A 76 2.78 -1.85 7.41
CA THR A 76 2.42 -2.98 8.27
C THR A 76 0.94 -2.98 8.65
N PHE A 77 0.31 -1.82 8.82
CA PHE A 77 -1.13 -1.75 9.08
C PHE A 77 -1.95 -2.45 7.99
N PHE A 78 -1.63 -2.24 6.72
CA PHE A 78 -2.34 -2.91 5.63
C PHE A 78 -2.16 -4.44 5.66
N SER A 79 -0.95 -4.94 5.92
CA SER A 79 -0.74 -6.39 5.99
C SER A 79 -1.31 -7.05 7.22
N ASP A 80 -1.19 -6.40 8.38
CA ASP A 80 -1.64 -6.97 9.65
C ASP A 80 -3.15 -7.00 9.66
N THR A 81 -3.80 -5.89 9.30
CA THR A 81 -5.26 -5.85 9.16
C THR A 81 -5.76 -6.86 8.13
N TRP A 82 -5.11 -7.00 6.97
CA TRP A 82 -5.54 -8.01 5.99
C TRP A 82 -5.38 -9.44 6.49
N ARG A 83 -4.26 -9.79 7.13
CA ARG A 83 -4.08 -11.12 7.73
C ARG A 83 -5.10 -11.41 8.81
N LEU A 84 -5.43 -10.42 9.65
CA LEU A 84 -6.47 -10.55 10.67
C LEU A 84 -7.86 -10.74 10.04
N VAL A 85 -8.13 -10.11 8.89
CA VAL A 85 -9.36 -10.37 8.12
C VAL A 85 -9.39 -11.82 7.64
N GLU A 86 -8.27 -12.33 7.10
CA GLU A 86 -8.19 -13.74 6.65
C GLU A 86 -8.36 -14.75 7.79
N TYR A 87 -8.03 -14.37 9.02
CA TYR A 87 -8.26 -15.18 10.23
C TYR A 87 -9.62 -14.95 10.89
N ASN A 88 -10.50 -14.14 10.29
CA ASN A 88 -11.80 -13.74 10.87
C ASN A 88 -11.69 -13.04 12.25
N GLU A 89 -10.53 -12.46 12.55
CA GLU A 89 -10.28 -11.69 13.79
C GLU A 89 -10.67 -10.22 13.63
N THR A 90 -10.86 -9.75 12.39
CA THR A 90 -11.27 -8.36 12.11
C THR A 90 -12.09 -8.23 10.83
N SER A 91 -12.60 -7.03 10.54
CA SER A 91 -13.48 -6.80 9.40
C SER A 91 -12.78 -6.16 8.19
N VAL A 92 -13.28 -6.44 6.99
CA VAL A 92 -12.85 -5.76 5.75
C VAL A 92 -13.06 -4.24 5.86
N SER A 93 -14.04 -3.79 6.65
CA SER A 93 -14.29 -2.36 6.89
C SER A 93 -13.07 -1.67 7.51
N LYS A 94 -12.36 -2.31 8.44
CA LYS A 94 -11.11 -1.75 9.00
C LYS A 94 -10.04 -1.59 7.92
N PHE A 95 -9.90 -2.58 7.04
CA PHE A 95 -8.96 -2.47 5.92
C PHE A 95 -9.32 -1.28 5.01
N LEU A 96 -10.60 -1.16 4.62
CA LEU A 96 -11.07 -0.05 3.78
C LEU A 96 -10.90 1.30 4.47
N ASP A 97 -11.10 1.40 5.79
CA ASP A 97 -10.86 2.64 6.52
C ASP A 97 -9.39 3.09 6.46
N LEU A 98 -8.44 2.15 6.48
CA LEU A 98 -7.02 2.48 6.28
C LEU A 98 -6.74 3.02 4.87
N THR A 99 -7.46 2.58 3.85
CA THR A 99 -7.19 3.04 2.47
C THR A 99 -7.54 4.52 2.25
N ARG A 100 -8.36 5.12 3.12
CA ARG A 100 -8.90 6.48 2.92
C ARG A 100 -7.82 7.57 2.83
N TYR A 101 -6.67 7.39 3.48
CA TYR A 101 -5.58 8.38 3.40
C TYR A 101 -4.68 8.20 2.18
N LEU A 102 -4.79 7.09 1.44
CA LEU A 102 -3.84 6.70 0.40
C LEU A 102 -3.70 7.74 -0.71
N LYS A 103 -4.74 8.54 -0.98
CA LYS A 103 -4.66 9.67 -1.91
C LYS A 103 -3.48 10.61 -1.64
N ASN A 104 -3.02 10.68 -0.38
CA ASN A 104 -1.90 11.52 0.05
C ASN A 104 -0.59 10.76 0.26
N GLU A 105 -0.57 9.43 0.14
CA GLU A 105 0.61 8.59 0.38
C GLU A 105 1.53 8.58 -0.84
N LYS A 106 2.84 8.70 -0.63
CA LYS A 106 3.84 8.69 -1.71
C LYS A 106 4.95 7.66 -1.54
N SER A 107 4.90 6.89 -0.45
CA SER A 107 5.88 5.85 -0.18
C SER A 107 5.65 4.62 -1.06
N ALA A 108 6.66 4.28 -1.85
CA ALA A 108 6.70 3.03 -2.61
C ALA A 108 6.50 1.79 -1.72
N THR A 109 7.03 1.80 -0.49
CA THR A 109 6.88 0.68 0.46
C THR A 109 5.43 0.48 0.87
N VAL A 110 4.68 1.57 1.08
CA VAL A 110 3.27 1.49 1.49
C VAL A 110 2.43 1.03 0.30
N TRP A 111 2.61 1.65 -0.87
CA TRP A 111 1.88 1.30 -2.07
C TRP A 111 2.17 -0.11 -2.57
N GLU A 112 3.41 -0.61 -2.44
CA GLU A 112 3.73 -2.01 -2.72
C GLU A 112 2.89 -2.93 -1.84
N ARG A 113 2.77 -2.64 -0.53
CA ARG A 113 1.98 -3.48 0.35
C ARG A 113 0.49 -3.41 0.03
N VAL A 114 -0.03 -2.22 -0.28
CA VAL A 114 -1.42 -2.04 -0.71
C VAL A 114 -1.69 -2.85 -1.98
N ALA A 115 -0.82 -2.76 -3.00
CA ALA A 115 -0.96 -3.51 -4.24
C ALA A 115 -0.95 -5.02 -4.00
N GLN A 116 -0.03 -5.52 -3.18
CA GLN A 116 0.02 -6.93 -2.78
C GLN A 116 -1.28 -7.41 -2.11
N THR A 117 -1.81 -6.63 -1.17
CA THR A 117 -3.07 -6.96 -0.52
C THR A 117 -4.25 -6.88 -1.50
N PHE A 118 -4.28 -5.85 -2.35
CA PHE A 118 -5.34 -5.65 -3.33
C PHE A 118 -5.39 -6.78 -4.37
N MET A 119 -4.24 -7.30 -4.79
CA MET A 119 -4.14 -8.49 -5.65
C MET A 119 -4.83 -9.73 -5.06
N ILE A 120 -4.85 -9.86 -3.74
CA ILE A 120 -5.49 -10.99 -3.04
C ILE A 120 -6.98 -10.71 -2.80
N LEU A 121 -7.31 -9.48 -2.41
CA LEU A 121 -8.68 -9.05 -2.09
C LEU A 121 -9.57 -8.98 -3.34
N TYR A 122 -9.08 -8.37 -4.41
CA TYR A 122 -9.90 -8.01 -5.56
C TYR A 122 -10.57 -9.21 -6.25
N PRO A 123 -9.87 -10.33 -6.55
CA PRO A 123 -10.52 -11.50 -7.16
C PRO A 123 -11.65 -12.09 -6.31
N ARG A 124 -11.56 -11.98 -4.97
CA ARG A 124 -12.61 -12.46 -4.05
C ARG A 124 -13.86 -11.59 -4.07
N ILE A 125 -13.72 -10.32 -4.46
CA ILE A 125 -14.84 -9.36 -4.57
C ILE A 125 -15.39 -9.32 -6.00
N ALA A 126 -14.55 -9.55 -7.01
CA ALA A 126 -14.86 -9.41 -8.43
C ALA A 126 -16.07 -10.25 -8.89
N GLU A 127 -16.38 -11.36 -8.21
CA GLU A 127 -17.55 -12.20 -8.48
C GLU A 127 -18.89 -11.45 -8.26
N ASN A 128 -18.90 -10.47 -7.36
CA ASN A 128 -20.06 -9.61 -7.15
C ASN A 128 -19.89 -8.31 -7.95
N HIS A 129 -20.47 -8.28 -9.15
CA HIS A 129 -20.35 -7.13 -10.08
C HIS A 129 -20.67 -5.77 -9.45
N SER A 130 -21.72 -5.67 -8.62
CA SER A 130 -22.11 -4.41 -7.99
C SER A 130 -21.08 -3.94 -6.97
N LEU A 131 -20.55 -4.87 -6.16
CA LEU A 131 -19.52 -4.56 -5.17
C LEU A 131 -18.17 -4.26 -5.83
N ALA A 132 -17.81 -5.03 -6.86
CA ALA A 132 -16.62 -4.81 -7.66
C ALA A 132 -16.62 -3.43 -8.31
N MET A 133 -17.75 -3.03 -8.92
CA MET A 133 -17.89 -1.70 -9.53
C MET A 133 -17.71 -0.57 -8.51
N GLN A 134 -18.30 -0.70 -7.31
CA GLN A 134 -18.14 0.29 -6.23
C GLN A 134 -16.69 0.37 -5.74
N LEU A 135 -16.03 -0.79 -5.55
CA LEU A 135 -14.63 -0.84 -5.17
C LEU A 135 -13.73 -0.22 -6.23
N ASN A 136 -14.03 -0.45 -7.51
CA ASN A 136 -13.27 0.11 -8.63
C ASN A 136 -13.37 1.63 -8.66
N LEU A 137 -14.59 2.17 -8.59
CA LEU A 137 -14.79 3.62 -8.54
C LEU A 137 -14.05 4.26 -7.35
N TYR A 138 -14.11 3.62 -6.18
CA TYR A 138 -13.43 4.10 -4.98
C TYR A 138 -11.90 4.07 -5.13
N MET A 139 -11.34 2.93 -5.53
CA MET A 139 -9.89 2.75 -5.66
C MET A 139 -9.30 3.59 -6.79
N SER A 140 -10.00 3.73 -7.92
CA SER A 140 -9.59 4.64 -9.02
C SER A 140 -9.45 6.07 -8.51
N GLY A 141 -10.40 6.55 -7.70
CA GLY A 141 -10.30 7.88 -7.08
C GLY A 141 -9.08 8.07 -6.15
N LEU A 142 -8.56 6.99 -5.54
CA LEU A 142 -7.37 7.04 -4.70
C LEU A 142 -6.07 7.08 -5.52
N ILE A 143 -6.04 6.41 -6.68
CA ILE A 143 -4.84 6.31 -7.52
C ILE A 143 -4.77 7.34 -8.65
N GLU A 144 -5.85 8.06 -8.95
CA GLU A 144 -5.98 8.99 -10.08
C GLU A 144 -4.76 9.95 -10.22
N ASP A 145 -4.36 10.60 -9.13
CA ASP A 145 -3.24 11.54 -9.13
C ASP A 145 -1.89 10.84 -9.32
N HIS A 146 -1.77 9.57 -8.90
CA HIS A 146 -0.58 8.77 -9.15
C HIS A 146 -0.53 8.34 -10.60
N VAL A 147 -1.64 7.81 -11.14
CA VAL A 147 -1.76 7.41 -12.55
C VAL A 147 -1.28 8.53 -13.46
N LYS A 148 -1.78 9.76 -13.26
CA LYS A 148 -1.37 10.95 -14.05
C LYS A 148 0.12 11.26 -14.01
N ARG A 149 0.81 10.90 -12.93
CA ARG A 149 2.24 11.17 -12.73
C ARG A 149 3.16 10.05 -13.17
N ILE A 150 2.65 8.85 -13.43
CA ILE A 150 3.46 7.72 -13.88
C ILE A 150 4.29 8.15 -15.09
N ASP A 151 5.59 7.91 -15.00
CA ASP A 151 6.51 8.16 -16.10
C ASP A 151 6.79 6.84 -16.84
N PHE A 152 6.50 6.82 -18.13
CA PHE A 152 6.71 5.65 -18.97
C PHE A 152 8.12 5.59 -19.61
N SER A 153 9.01 6.53 -19.29
CA SER A 153 10.39 6.59 -19.79
C SER A 153 11.35 5.62 -19.06
N TRP A 154 10.93 4.36 -18.93
CA TRP A 154 11.58 3.34 -18.10
C TRP A 154 13.00 2.93 -18.52
N LYS A 155 13.45 3.32 -19.73
CA LYS A 155 14.81 3.09 -20.22
C LYS A 155 15.86 3.99 -19.55
N ASP A 156 15.44 4.98 -18.77
CA ASP A 156 16.37 5.86 -18.07
C ASP A 156 16.93 5.16 -16.82
N GLU A 157 18.18 4.67 -16.90
CA GLU A 157 18.91 4.13 -15.74
C GLU A 157 19.06 5.16 -14.60
N SER A 158 18.90 6.46 -14.87
CA SER A 158 18.97 7.51 -13.86
C SER A 158 17.71 7.63 -12.98
N MET A 159 16.59 7.01 -13.37
CA MET A 159 15.35 7.08 -12.60
C MET A 159 15.49 6.40 -11.22
N ASP A 160 15.00 7.08 -10.19
CA ASP A 160 15.08 6.59 -8.81
C ASP A 160 14.34 5.25 -8.63
N TYR A 161 14.99 4.26 -8.00
CA TYR A 161 14.41 2.93 -7.78
C TYR A 161 13.08 2.98 -7.02
N ARG A 162 12.91 3.91 -6.06
CA ARG A 162 11.67 4.02 -5.28
C ARG A 162 10.55 4.62 -6.15
N ALA A 163 10.86 5.60 -6.98
CA ALA A 163 9.90 6.14 -7.96
C ALA A 163 9.40 5.02 -8.89
N ARG A 164 10.32 4.23 -9.48
CA ARG A 164 9.95 3.08 -10.33
C ARG A 164 9.04 2.09 -9.60
N LYS A 165 9.39 1.79 -8.35
CA LYS A 165 8.64 0.84 -7.53
C LYS A 165 7.24 1.34 -7.16
N LEU A 166 7.11 2.64 -6.89
CA LEU A 166 5.81 3.28 -6.70
C LEU A 166 4.97 3.15 -7.95
N ASP A 167 5.49 3.57 -9.10
CA ASP A 167 4.76 3.55 -10.37
C ASP A 167 4.36 2.12 -10.75
N TYR A 168 5.22 1.13 -10.52
CA TYR A 168 4.88 -0.30 -10.66
C TYR A 168 3.69 -0.71 -9.78
N SER A 169 3.66 -0.28 -8.53
CA SER A 169 2.61 -0.64 -7.57
C SER A 169 1.27 -0.01 -7.97
N ILE A 170 1.30 1.24 -8.42
CA ILE A 170 0.12 1.96 -8.92
C ILE A 170 -0.38 1.33 -10.23
N ALA A 171 0.52 1.05 -11.16
CA ALA A 171 0.20 0.38 -12.42
C ALA A 171 -0.48 -0.97 -12.17
N THR A 172 0.04 -1.75 -11.21
CA THR A 172 -0.56 -3.04 -10.81
C THR A 172 -2.03 -2.87 -10.42
N ILE A 173 -2.34 -1.91 -9.54
CA ILE A 173 -3.72 -1.64 -9.12
C ILE A 173 -4.53 -1.11 -10.31
N ALA A 174 -4.01 -0.14 -11.07
CA ALA A 174 -4.69 0.44 -12.22
C ALA A 174 -5.11 -0.61 -13.26
N CYS A 175 -4.28 -1.62 -13.52
CA CYS A 175 -4.59 -2.73 -14.41
C CYS A 175 -5.72 -3.60 -13.88
N GLN A 176 -5.73 -3.92 -12.58
CA GLN A 176 -6.81 -4.71 -11.99
C GLN A 176 -8.16 -3.99 -12.03
N LEU A 177 -8.14 -2.65 -12.05
CA LEU A 177 -9.32 -1.80 -12.06
C LEU A 177 -9.82 -1.46 -13.48
N ASP A 178 -9.14 -1.91 -14.54
CA ASP A 178 -9.36 -1.46 -15.92
C ASP A 178 -9.37 0.07 -16.04
N HIS A 179 -8.42 0.73 -15.38
CA HIS A 179 -8.40 2.19 -15.26
C HIS A 179 -8.16 2.88 -16.62
N GLU A 180 -9.20 3.52 -17.17
CA GLU A 180 -9.24 4.06 -18.53
C GLU A 180 -8.02 4.91 -18.91
N GLU A 181 -7.68 5.93 -18.11
CA GLU A 181 -6.57 6.83 -18.44
C GLU A 181 -5.20 6.13 -18.39
N PHE A 182 -5.04 5.15 -17.49
CA PHE A 182 -3.81 4.36 -17.42
C PHE A 182 -3.70 3.48 -18.66
N SER A 183 -4.76 2.72 -18.99
CA SER A 183 -4.80 1.84 -20.17
C SER A 183 -4.56 2.61 -21.46
N ARG A 184 -5.19 3.78 -21.63
CA ARG A 184 -4.99 4.65 -22.79
C ARG A 184 -3.54 5.09 -22.95
N ARG A 185 -2.90 5.54 -21.86
CA ARG A 185 -1.50 5.99 -21.88
C ARG A 185 -0.52 4.83 -22.09
N ALA A 186 -0.75 3.70 -21.41
CA ALA A 186 0.05 2.50 -21.57
C ALA A 186 0.01 2.00 -23.03
N MET A 187 -1.16 2.06 -23.69
CA MET A 187 -1.32 1.68 -25.09
C MET A 187 -0.49 2.58 -26.03
N VAL A 188 -0.54 3.90 -25.84
CA VAL A 188 0.25 4.85 -26.63
C VAL A 188 1.74 4.56 -26.53
N GLU A 189 2.23 4.18 -25.35
CA GLU A 189 3.64 3.84 -25.16
C GLU A 189 4.00 2.48 -25.74
N PHE A 190 3.11 1.48 -25.63
CA PHE A 190 3.28 0.18 -26.27
C PHE A 190 3.42 0.29 -27.79
N GLU A 191 2.57 1.08 -28.43
CA GLU A 191 2.60 1.28 -29.89
C GLU A 191 3.92 1.87 -30.39
N LYS A 192 4.66 2.63 -29.57
CA LYS A 192 5.96 3.18 -29.94
C LYS A 192 7.08 2.13 -29.96
N ILE A 193 6.93 1.05 -29.18
CA ILE A 193 8.00 0.08 -28.95
C ILE A 193 7.70 -1.30 -29.54
N LYS A 194 6.46 -1.56 -29.97
CA LYS A 194 6.00 -2.87 -30.45
C LYS A 194 6.81 -3.45 -31.62
N ASP A 195 7.45 -2.61 -32.42
CA ASP A 195 8.23 -3.02 -33.61
C ASP A 195 9.74 -3.18 -33.30
N ASN A 196 10.21 -2.79 -32.10
CA ASN A 196 11.61 -2.86 -31.66
C ASN A 196 11.72 -3.53 -30.27
N VAL A 197 11.24 -4.77 -30.20
CA VAL A 197 11.04 -5.56 -28.96
C VAL A 197 12.35 -6.07 -28.33
N GLU A 198 13.49 -5.96 -29.01
CA GLU A 198 14.76 -6.57 -28.59
C GLU A 198 15.40 -5.94 -27.34
N ASP A 199 14.96 -4.76 -26.90
CA ASP A 199 15.44 -4.15 -25.65
C ASP A 199 14.47 -4.42 -24.49
N ASN A 200 14.72 -5.52 -23.76
CA ASN A 200 14.22 -5.80 -22.40
C ASN A 200 12.80 -5.28 -22.14
N LEU A 201 11.80 -5.97 -22.70
CA LEU A 201 10.40 -5.68 -22.39
C LEU A 201 10.22 -5.74 -20.86
N LEU A 202 10.01 -4.58 -20.26
CA LEU A 202 9.82 -4.44 -18.83
C LEU A 202 8.60 -5.26 -18.43
N VAL A 203 8.81 -6.11 -17.43
CA VAL A 203 7.81 -6.96 -16.77
C VAL A 203 6.51 -6.19 -16.44
N SER A 204 6.56 -4.87 -16.28
CA SER A 204 5.41 -3.99 -16.05
C SER A 204 4.55 -3.70 -17.28
N ILE A 205 5.12 -3.49 -18.47
CA ILE A 205 4.36 -3.41 -19.73
C ILE A 205 3.80 -4.80 -20.05
N PHE A 206 4.59 -5.85 -19.83
CA PHE A 206 4.14 -7.24 -19.98
C PHE A 206 2.95 -7.56 -19.07
N LEU A 207 2.98 -7.20 -17.79
CA LEU A 207 1.86 -7.45 -16.86
C LEU A 207 0.63 -6.59 -17.16
N ALA A 208 0.82 -5.31 -17.53
CA ALA A 208 -0.29 -4.43 -17.90
C ALA A 208 -1.03 -4.90 -19.17
N ILE A 209 -0.29 -5.46 -20.14
CA ILE A 209 -0.85 -5.96 -21.40
C ILE A 209 -1.43 -7.38 -21.25
N PHE A 210 -0.81 -8.26 -20.48
CA PHE A 210 -1.28 -9.66 -20.34
C PHE A 210 -2.47 -9.84 -19.39
N ILE A 211 -2.74 -8.89 -18.50
CA ILE A 211 -3.89 -8.95 -17.59
C ILE A 211 -5.19 -8.55 -18.31
N HIS A 212 -5.14 -7.76 -19.39
CA HIS A 212 -6.33 -7.37 -20.15
C HIS A 212 -6.64 -8.38 -21.28
N PRO A 213 -7.80 -9.06 -21.29
CA PRO A 213 -8.14 -10.04 -22.31
C PRO A 213 -8.20 -9.45 -23.73
N GLU A 214 -8.60 -8.19 -23.85
CA GLU A 214 -8.82 -7.50 -25.14
C GLU A 214 -7.53 -7.01 -25.83
N LEU A 215 -6.39 -7.07 -25.14
CA LEU A 215 -5.08 -6.74 -25.71
C LEU A 215 -4.27 -7.99 -26.10
N ARG A 216 -4.89 -9.17 -26.02
CA ARG A 216 -4.36 -10.38 -26.64
C ARG A 216 -4.49 -10.20 -28.15
N ILE A 217 -3.38 -9.87 -28.78
CA ILE A 217 -3.23 -9.91 -30.23
C ILE A 217 -3.66 -11.32 -30.69
N HIS A 218 -4.72 -11.39 -31.50
CA HIS A 218 -5.07 -12.55 -32.32
C HIS A 218 -4.32 -12.49 -33.64
#